data_AF-A0A6M0AJT5-F1
#
_entry.id   AF-A0A6M0AJT5-F1
#
_cell.length_a   1.000
_cell.length_b   1.000
_cell.length_c   1.000
_cell.angle_alpha   90.00
_cell.angle_beta   90.00
_cell.angle_gamma   90.00
#
_symmetry.space_group_name_H-M   'P 1'
#
loop_
_entity.id
_entity.type
_entity.pdbx_description
1 polymer ?
#
loop_
_entity_poly.entity_id
_entity_poly.type
_entity_poly.pdbx_seq_one_letter_code
_entity_poly.pdbx_strand_id
1 'polypeptide(L)'
;MPWLRIFSGIVAIALAMGMILLGGWYFTIGFCVIVYLGQLELFQLVKAKGMVPATKSTMFVSQLLLITATISPTLADAVFPIAGTFICFYLLFQPKIATIADIGASILGLLYGGYLPGYWVRLRVGLTETSSLARDATVAATNLPSSGYWSNFSINLSHLPAGLSTTLLAFSCI
;
A
#
# COMPACT_ATOMS: atom_id res chain seq x y z
N MET A 1 6.06 11.10 -31.39
CA MET A 1 6.37 10.00 -30.44
C MET A 1 6.79 10.45 -29.01
N PRO A 2 7.44 11.61 -28.75
CA PRO A 2 7.71 12.02 -27.34
C PRO A 2 6.47 12.56 -26.61
N TRP A 3 5.53 13.16 -27.36
CA TRP A 3 4.33 13.80 -26.79
C TRP A 3 3.45 12.84 -25.97
N LEU A 4 3.31 11.59 -26.41
CA LEU A 4 2.50 10.59 -25.70
C LEU A 4 3.14 10.17 -24.36
N ARG A 5 4.48 10.11 -24.30
CA ARG A 5 5.22 9.80 -23.06
C ARG A 5 5.14 10.95 -22.06
N ILE A 6 5.24 12.18 -22.55
CA ILE A 6 5.11 13.40 -21.73
C ILE A 6 3.70 13.48 -21.14
N PHE A 7 2.67 13.28 -21.97
CA PHE A 7 1.28 13.30 -21.52
C PHE A 7 1.00 12.20 -20.49
N SER A 8 1.46 10.97 -20.74
CA SER A 8 1.32 9.86 -19.78
C SER A 8 2.02 10.15 -18.46
N GLY A 9 3.21 10.78 -18.48
CA GLY A 9 3.93 11.16 -17.27
C GLY A 9 3.18 12.22 -16.47
N ILE A 10 2.65 13.26 -17.14
CA ILE A 10 1.86 14.32 -16.49
C ILE A 10 0.63 13.74 -15.80
N VAL A 11 -0.10 12.84 -16.48
CA VAL A 11 -1.29 12.18 -15.91
C VAL A 11 -0.91 11.33 -14.70
N ALA A 12 0.18 10.56 -14.78
CA ALA A 12 0.64 9.74 -13.66
C ALA A 12 1.04 10.58 -12.44
N ILE A 13 1.76 11.70 -12.66
CA ILE A 13 2.15 12.63 -11.60
C ILE A 13 0.91 13.27 -10.97
N ALA A 14 -0.04 13.75 -11.78
CA ALA A 14 -1.28 14.35 -11.28
C ALA A 14 -2.10 13.35 -10.46
N LEU A 15 -2.19 12.09 -10.91
CA LEU A 15 -2.89 11.02 -10.19
C LEU A 15 -2.17 10.69 -8.87
N ALA A 16 -0.84 10.53 -8.89
CA ALA A 16 -0.04 10.31 -7.68
C ALA A 16 -0.23 11.43 -6.66
N MET A 17 -0.13 12.68 -7.11
CA MET A 17 -0.30 13.86 -6.27
C MET A 17 -1.73 13.97 -5.72
N GLY A 18 -2.74 13.68 -6.54
CA GLY A 18 -4.13 13.62 -6.11
C GLY A 18 -4.39 12.57 -5.03
N MET A 19 -3.82 11.36 -5.17
CA MET A 19 -3.96 10.29 -4.17
C MET A 19 -3.32 10.66 -2.83
N ILE A 20 -2.18 11.36 -2.86
CA ILE A 20 -1.48 11.82 -1.66
C ILE A 20 -2.32 12.89 -0.93
N LEU A 21 -2.88 13.84 -1.68
CA LEU A 21 -3.67 14.96 -1.15
C LEU A 21 -5.02 14.50 -0.57
N LEU A 22 -5.78 13.67 -1.29
CA LEU A 22 -7.09 13.17 -0.84
C LEU A 22 -6.99 12.28 0.41
N GLY A 23 -5.91 11.51 0.48
CA GLY A 23 -5.83 10.18 1.08
C GLY A 23 -7.00 9.60 1.88
N GLY A 24 -6.72 9.09 3.08
CA GLY A 24 -7.58 8.12 3.76
C GLY A 24 -7.72 6.85 2.91
N TRP A 25 -8.96 6.41 2.67
CA TRP A 25 -9.25 5.26 1.79
C TRP A 25 -8.81 5.47 0.33
N TYR A 26 -8.74 6.72 -0.18
CA TYR A 26 -8.29 6.96 -1.55
C TYR A 26 -6.81 6.66 -1.73
N PHE A 27 -6.00 6.94 -0.70
CA PHE A 27 -4.58 6.60 -0.71
C PHE A 27 -4.36 5.09 -0.68
N THR A 28 -5.16 4.38 0.11
CA THR A 28 -5.02 2.93 0.29
C THR A 28 -5.50 2.16 -0.93
N ILE A 29 -6.60 2.60 -1.56
CA ILE A 29 -7.05 2.09 -2.86
C ILE A 29 -6.00 2.38 -3.94
N GLY A 30 -5.41 3.57 -3.94
CA GLY A 30 -4.31 3.92 -4.86
C GLY A 30 -3.12 2.98 -4.75
N PHE A 31 -2.64 2.75 -3.53
CA PHE A 31 -1.55 1.81 -3.26
C PHE A 31 -1.93 0.36 -3.58
N CYS A 32 -3.17 -0.04 -3.32
CA CYS A 32 -3.71 -1.33 -3.75
C CYS A 32 -3.57 -1.53 -5.27
N VAL A 33 -3.97 -0.54 -6.08
CA VAL A 33 -3.87 -0.62 -7.54
C VAL A 33 -2.40 -0.68 -7.97
N ILE A 34 -1.52 0.14 -7.39
CA ILE A 34 -0.08 0.14 -7.69
C ILE A 34 0.55 -1.21 -7.36
N VAL A 35 0.23 -1.77 -6.18
CA VAL A 35 0.73 -3.08 -5.74
C VAL A 35 0.20 -4.19 -6.61
N TYR A 36 -1.08 -4.16 -6.98
CA TYR A 36 -1.69 -5.12 -7.88
C TYR A 36 -0.95 -5.15 -9.22
N LEU A 37 -0.72 -3.98 -9.84
CA LEU A 37 0.02 -3.87 -11.10
C LEU A 37 1.49 -4.32 -10.95
N GLY A 38 2.17 -3.89 -9.88
CA GLY A 38 3.56 -4.27 -9.61
C GLY A 38 3.74 -5.77 -9.39
N GLN A 39 2.81 -6.41 -8.68
CA GLN A 39 2.81 -7.86 -8.49
C GLN A 39 2.51 -8.62 -9.77
N LEU A 40 1.64 -8.11 -10.66
CA LEU A 40 1.42 -8.73 -11.97
C LEU A 40 2.71 -8.80 -12.78
N GLU A 41 3.42 -7.68 -12.90
CA GLU A 41 4.71 -7.61 -13.61
C GLU A 41 5.75 -8.54 -12.98
N LEU A 42 5.86 -8.53 -11.64
CA LEU A 42 6.77 -9.41 -10.92
C LEU A 42 6.48 -10.89 -11.20
N PHE A 43 5.21 -11.31 -11.13
CA PHE A 43 4.85 -12.70 -11.38
C PHE A 43 4.95 -13.09 -12.85
N GLN A 44 4.80 -12.16 -13.79
CA GLN A 44 5.07 -12.42 -15.20
C GLN A 44 6.56 -12.71 -15.43
N LEU A 45 7.46 -11.92 -14.83
CA LEU A 45 8.91 -12.15 -14.90
C LEU A 45 9.31 -13.49 -14.27
N VAL A 46 8.74 -13.81 -13.11
CA VAL A 46 8.99 -15.08 -12.41
C VAL A 46 8.52 -16.27 -13.27
N LYS A 47 7.33 -16.18 -13.88
CA LYS A 47 6.83 -17.22 -14.80
C LYS A 47 7.66 -17.36 -16.06
N ALA A 48 8.14 -16.26 -16.63
CA ALA A 48 9.03 -16.27 -17.80
C ALA A 48 10.36 -17.01 -17.51
N LYS A 49 10.78 -17.04 -16.25
CA LYS A 49 11.96 -17.79 -15.79
C LYS A 49 11.67 -19.28 -15.51
N GLY A 50 10.46 -19.77 -15.80
CA GLY A 50 10.06 -21.16 -15.64
C GLY A 50 9.56 -21.56 -14.25
N MET A 51 9.38 -20.58 -13.35
CA MET A 51 8.84 -20.80 -12.00
C MET A 51 7.31 -20.84 -12.01
N VAL A 52 6.72 -21.60 -11.09
CA VAL A 52 5.26 -21.71 -10.89
C VAL A 52 4.90 -21.15 -9.51
N PRO A 53 4.97 -19.81 -9.32
CA PRO A 53 4.68 -19.17 -8.04
C PRO A 53 3.18 -19.21 -7.72
N ALA A 54 2.86 -19.01 -6.44
CA ALA A 54 1.48 -18.93 -5.94
C ALA A 54 0.82 -17.57 -6.26
N THR A 55 0.82 -17.16 -7.54
CA THR A 55 0.42 -15.82 -7.99
C THR A 55 -0.94 -15.37 -7.43
N LYS A 56 -1.97 -16.23 -7.50
CA LYS A 56 -3.34 -15.85 -7.12
C LYS A 56 -3.48 -15.66 -5.60
N SER A 57 -2.91 -16.56 -4.81
CA SER A 57 -3.00 -16.48 -3.35
C SER A 57 -2.14 -15.34 -2.82
N THR A 58 -0.90 -15.16 -3.31
CA THR A 58 -0.06 -14.04 -2.89
C THR A 58 -0.70 -12.69 -3.21
N MET A 59 -1.30 -12.54 -4.40
CA MET A 59 -1.97 -11.30 -4.78
C MET A 59 -3.17 -10.97 -3.88
N PHE A 60 -4.01 -11.97 -3.61
CA PHE A 60 -5.15 -11.80 -2.70
C PHE A 60 -4.69 -11.47 -1.27
N VAL A 61 -3.70 -12.19 -0.77
CA VAL A 61 -3.19 -12.01 0.60
C VAL A 61 -2.47 -10.66 0.76
N SER A 62 -1.72 -10.20 -0.24
CA SER A 62 -1.11 -8.86 -0.23
C SER A 62 -2.16 -7.75 -0.23
N GLN A 63 -3.25 -7.93 -0.96
CA GLN A 63 -4.36 -6.98 -0.94
C GLN A 63 -5.06 -6.96 0.41
N LEU A 64 -5.27 -8.12 1.01
CA LEU A 64 -5.85 -8.25 2.34
C LEU A 64 -4.95 -7.59 3.40
N LEU A 65 -3.63 -7.76 3.29
CA LEU A 65 -2.65 -7.15 4.18
C LEU A 65 -2.67 -5.63 4.12
N LEU A 66 -2.79 -5.04 2.92
CA LEU A 66 -2.97 -3.60 2.73
C LEU A 66 -4.26 -3.09 3.39
N ILE A 67 -5.37 -3.82 3.23
CA ILE A 67 -6.66 -3.46 3.86
C ILE A 67 -6.56 -3.59 5.39
N THR A 68 -5.96 -4.65 5.92
CA THR A 68 -5.73 -4.77 7.36
C THR A 68 -4.88 -3.63 7.89
N ALA A 69 -3.86 -3.20 7.14
CA ALA A 69 -3.02 -2.07 7.50
C ALA A 69 -3.79 -0.73 7.55
N THR A 70 -4.91 -0.58 6.82
CA THR A 70 -5.78 0.61 6.91
C THR A 70 -6.67 0.59 8.15
N ILE A 71 -7.12 -0.60 8.58
CA ILE A 71 -8.07 -0.77 9.68
C ILE A 71 -7.34 -0.76 11.02
N SER A 72 -6.22 -1.49 11.10
CA SER A 72 -5.42 -1.56 12.31
C SER A 72 -3.93 -1.74 11.96
N PRO A 73 -3.09 -0.74 12.26
CA PRO A 73 -1.67 -0.80 11.94
C PRO A 73 -0.93 -1.85 12.79
N THR A 74 -1.43 -2.25 13.96
CA THR A 74 -0.80 -3.28 14.81
C THR A 74 -1.08 -4.69 14.32
N LEU A 75 -2.25 -4.93 13.70
CA LEU A 75 -2.58 -6.23 13.12
C LEU A 75 -1.74 -6.56 11.88
N ALA A 76 -1.27 -5.56 11.13
CA ALA A 76 -0.48 -5.78 9.93
C ALA A 76 0.83 -6.57 10.19
N ASP A 77 1.48 -6.33 11.33
CA ASP A 77 2.71 -7.05 11.72
C ASP A 77 2.44 -8.51 12.08
N ALA A 78 1.27 -8.80 12.68
CA ALA A 78 0.86 -10.16 12.99
C ALA A 78 0.36 -10.91 11.74
N VAL A 79 -0.31 -10.22 10.81
CA VAL A 79 -0.85 -10.82 9.59
C VAL A 79 0.25 -11.22 8.61
N PHE A 80 1.40 -10.55 8.60
CA PHE A 80 2.51 -10.89 7.70
C PHE A 80 3.04 -12.34 7.84
N PRO A 81 3.45 -12.83 9.03
CA PRO A 81 3.89 -14.22 9.18
C PRO A 81 2.76 -15.24 8.96
N ILE A 82 1.52 -14.90 9.30
CA ILE A 82 0.34 -15.74 9.04
C ILE A 82 0.13 -15.90 7.52
N ALA A 83 0.18 -14.78 6.79
CA ALA A 83 0.10 -14.72 5.34
C ALA A 83 1.20 -15.55 4.67
N GLY A 84 2.46 -15.41 5.13
CA GLY A 84 3.59 -16.20 4.63
C GLY A 84 3.40 -17.70 4.87
N THR A 85 2.94 -18.09 6.07
CA THR A 85 2.64 -19.49 6.41
C THR A 85 1.55 -20.05 5.52
N PHE A 86 0.48 -19.28 5.26
CA PHE A 86 -0.61 -19.68 4.38
C PHE A 86 -0.14 -19.88 2.93
N ILE A 87 0.75 -19.01 2.43
CA ILE A 87 1.34 -19.16 1.09
C ILE A 87 2.22 -20.40 1.00
N CYS A 88 3.08 -20.64 1.99
CA CYS A 88 3.92 -21.83 2.05
C CYS A 88 3.09 -23.11 2.11
N PHE A 89 2.04 -23.13 2.94
CA PHE A 89 1.10 -24.23 3.01
C PHE A 89 0.43 -24.45 1.65
N TYR A 90 -0.09 -23.40 1.02
CA TYR A 90 -0.69 -23.49 -0.31
C TYR A 90 0.26 -24.08 -1.36
N LEU A 91 1.54 -23.71 -1.34
CA LEU A 91 2.57 -24.28 -2.23
C LEU A 91 2.86 -25.75 -1.95
N LEU A 92 2.78 -26.20 -0.69
CA LEU A 92 3.00 -27.59 -0.28
C LEU A 92 1.89 -28.52 -0.82
N PHE A 93 0.65 -28.03 -0.88
CA PHE A 93 -0.50 -28.79 -1.41
C PHE A 93 -0.65 -28.70 -2.93
N GLN A 94 0.29 -28.07 -3.65
CA GLN A 94 0.23 -28.07 -5.10
C GLN A 94 0.59 -29.45 -5.68
N PRO A 95 -0.06 -29.86 -6.79
CA PRO A 95 0.18 -31.16 -7.42
C PRO A 95 1.60 -31.31 -8.00
N LYS A 96 2.37 -30.22 -8.07
CA LYS A 96 3.77 -30.20 -8.50
C LYS A 96 4.63 -29.80 -7.30
N ILE A 97 5.73 -30.53 -7.07
CA ILE A 97 6.69 -30.22 -5.99
C ILE A 97 7.19 -28.79 -6.21
N ALA A 98 6.85 -27.89 -5.28
CA ALA A 98 7.30 -26.51 -5.30
C ALA A 98 8.81 -26.44 -5.08
N THR A 99 9.51 -25.68 -5.93
CA THR A 99 10.95 -25.47 -5.77
C THR A 99 11.23 -24.34 -4.77
N ILE A 100 12.45 -24.30 -4.22
CA ILE A 100 12.91 -23.18 -3.37
C ILE A 100 12.77 -21.83 -4.09
N ALA A 101 12.91 -21.82 -5.42
CA ALA A 101 12.74 -20.63 -6.23
C ALA A 101 11.29 -20.15 -6.25
N ASP A 102 10.31 -21.07 -6.30
CA ASP A 102 8.88 -20.74 -6.26
C ASP A 102 8.45 -20.17 -4.90
N ILE A 103 8.98 -20.76 -3.82
CA ILE A 103 8.76 -20.28 -2.45
C ILE A 103 9.39 -18.90 -2.28
N GLY A 104 10.64 -18.74 -2.68
CA GLY A 104 11.37 -17.48 -2.60
C GLY A 104 10.68 -16.36 -3.39
N ALA A 105 10.22 -16.64 -4.62
CA ALA A 105 9.50 -15.67 -5.43
C ALA A 105 8.14 -15.26 -4.81
N SER A 106 7.43 -16.21 -4.19
CA SER A 106 6.14 -15.94 -3.54
C SER A 106 6.29 -15.12 -2.25
N ILE A 107 7.29 -15.44 -1.41
CA ILE A 107 7.59 -14.67 -0.20
C ILE A 107 8.13 -13.28 -0.55
N LEU A 108 8.98 -13.16 -1.57
CA LEU A 108 9.48 -11.87 -2.05
C LEU A 108 8.34 -11.00 -2.58
N GLY A 109 7.39 -11.60 -3.33
CA GLY A 109 6.18 -10.91 -3.76
C GLY A 109 5.29 -10.42 -2.60
N LEU A 110 5.20 -11.19 -1.51
CA LEU A 110 4.47 -10.80 -0.30
C LEU A 110 5.18 -9.66 0.46
N LEU A 111 6.47 -9.83 0.76
CA LEU A 111 7.26 -8.88 1.54
C LEU A 111 7.42 -7.56 0.81
N TYR A 112 7.87 -7.62 -0.44
CA TYR A 112 8.18 -6.43 -1.24
C TYR A 112 6.92 -5.82 -1.87
N GLY A 113 6.02 -6.66 -2.39
CA GLY A 113 4.80 -6.20 -3.03
C GLY A 113 3.71 -5.80 -2.04
N GLY A 114 3.54 -6.52 -0.92
CA GLY A 114 2.45 -6.26 0.04
C GLY A 114 2.89 -5.48 1.27
N TYR A 115 3.86 -6.03 2.01
CA TYR A 115 4.21 -5.53 3.35
C TYR A 115 4.88 -4.16 3.34
N LEU A 116 5.88 -3.94 2.47
CA LEU A 116 6.56 -2.64 2.35
C LEU A 116 5.59 -1.50 1.97
N PRO A 117 4.75 -1.65 0.93
CA PRO A 117 3.75 -0.64 0.60
C PRO A 117 2.70 -0.46 1.70
N GLY A 118 2.42 -1.51 2.47
CA GLY A 118 1.62 -1.42 3.70
C GLY A 118 2.21 -0.47 4.74
N TYR A 119 3.53 -0.31 4.82
CA TYR A 119 4.16 0.64 5.75
C TYR A 119 3.79 2.10 5.43
N TRP A 120 3.71 2.46 4.15
CA TRP A 120 3.26 3.80 3.73
C TRP A 120 1.83 4.10 4.17
N VAL A 121 0.96 3.11 4.05
CA VAL A 121 -0.42 3.17 4.55
C VAL A 121 -0.44 3.34 6.08
N ARG A 122 0.38 2.58 6.80
CA ARG A 122 0.47 2.62 8.26
C ARG A 122 1.02 3.94 8.79
N LEU A 123 2.00 4.54 8.13
CA LEU A 123 2.51 5.88 8.49
C LEU A 123 1.40 6.94 8.46
N ARG A 124 0.46 6.81 7.51
CA ARG A 124 -0.65 7.76 7.35
C ARG A 124 -1.77 7.55 8.36
N VAL A 125 -2.06 6.28 8.72
CA VAL A 125 -3.15 5.92 9.65
C VAL A 125 -2.68 5.93 11.11
N GLY A 126 -1.54 5.31 11.42
CA GLY A 126 -1.06 5.10 12.78
C GLY A 126 -0.71 6.37 13.54
N LEU A 127 -0.35 7.46 12.85
CA LEU A 127 -0.06 8.74 13.51
C LEU A 127 -1.34 9.49 13.94
N THR A 128 -2.48 9.17 13.33
CA THR A 128 -3.80 9.69 13.72
C THR A 128 -4.22 9.17 15.10
N GLU A 129 -3.83 7.94 15.44
CA GLU A 129 -4.12 7.30 16.73
C GLU A 129 -3.22 7.83 17.86
N THR A 130 -2.00 8.27 17.55
CA THR A 130 -1.03 8.77 18.55
C THR A 130 -1.07 10.28 18.78
N SER A 131 -1.82 11.04 17.97
CA SER A 131 -2.02 12.46 18.21
C SER A 131 -3.00 12.66 19.38
N SER A 132 -2.46 12.88 20.57
CA SER A 132 -3.13 13.24 21.82
C SER A 132 -3.78 14.63 21.81
N LEU A 133 -4.47 14.98 20.73
CA LEU A 133 -5.36 16.13 20.66
C LEU A 133 -6.80 15.62 20.70
N ALA A 134 -7.65 16.38 21.41
CA ALA A 134 -8.98 16.01 21.89
C ALA A 134 -9.80 15.09 20.95
N ARG A 135 -10.59 14.20 21.55
CA ARG A 135 -11.54 13.26 20.94
C ARG A 135 -12.56 13.88 19.96
N ASP A 136 -12.60 15.21 19.85
CA ASP A 136 -13.38 15.95 18.85
C ASP A 136 -12.59 16.21 17.55
N ALA A 137 -11.25 16.23 17.59
CA ALA A 137 -10.36 16.31 16.43
C ALA A 137 -10.15 14.94 15.75
N THR A 138 -10.46 13.83 16.44
CA THR A 138 -10.46 12.49 15.84
C THR A 138 -11.64 12.27 14.89
N VAL A 139 -12.68 13.11 14.96
CA VAL A 139 -13.75 13.20 13.94
C VAL A 139 -13.27 13.95 12.68
N ALA A 140 -12.24 14.80 12.81
CA ALA A 140 -11.55 15.42 11.68
C ALA A 140 -10.47 14.52 11.06
N ALA A 141 -10.04 13.50 11.79
CA ALA A 141 -9.03 12.54 11.36
C ALA A 141 -9.62 11.17 10.97
N THR A 142 -10.95 11.03 11.01
CA THR A 142 -11.62 9.83 10.50
C THR A 142 -11.56 9.85 8.98
N ASN A 143 -11.32 8.67 8.40
CA ASN A 143 -11.24 8.37 6.98
C ASN A 143 -12.57 8.61 6.21
N LEU A 144 -13.28 9.72 6.45
CA LEU A 144 -14.47 10.12 5.72
C LEU A 144 -14.17 11.31 4.79
N PRO A 145 -14.73 11.32 3.57
CA PRO A 145 -14.38 12.29 2.52
C PRO A 145 -14.77 13.75 2.81
N SER A 146 -15.51 14.01 3.89
CA SER A 146 -16.28 15.26 4.04
C SER A 146 -16.07 15.99 5.36
N SER A 147 -15.00 15.72 6.12
CA SER A 147 -14.69 16.51 7.32
C SER A 147 -13.94 17.80 6.96
N GLY A 148 -14.65 18.78 6.37
CA GLY A 148 -14.28 20.20 6.34
C GLY A 148 -12.96 20.63 5.69
N TYR A 149 -12.14 19.73 5.16
CA TYR A 149 -10.81 20.04 4.65
C TYR A 149 -10.87 20.91 3.37
N TRP A 150 -11.85 20.68 2.51
CA TRP A 150 -12.01 21.42 1.25
C TRP A 150 -12.56 22.83 1.43
N SER A 151 -13.27 23.14 2.53
CA SER A 151 -13.84 24.48 2.75
C SER A 151 -12.82 25.49 3.26
N ASN A 152 -11.65 25.04 3.74
CA ASN A 152 -10.58 25.88 4.26
C ASN A 152 -9.23 25.56 3.58
N PHE A 153 -9.21 25.33 2.27
CA PHE A 153 -7.96 25.25 1.49
C PHE A 153 -7.33 26.66 1.33
N SER A 154 -6.95 27.26 2.46
CA SER A 154 -6.07 28.41 2.50
C SER A 154 -4.65 27.87 2.69
N ILE A 155 -3.71 28.32 1.84
CA ILE A 155 -2.30 27.89 1.82
C ILE A 155 -1.58 28.47 3.06
N ASN A 156 -1.97 28.03 4.25
CA ASN A 156 -1.27 28.31 5.50
C ASN A 156 -0.45 27.06 5.83
N LEU A 157 0.87 27.18 5.68
CA LEU A 157 1.85 26.11 5.93
C LEU A 157 1.78 25.56 7.37
N SER A 158 1.14 26.29 8.28
CA SER A 158 0.93 25.95 9.69
C SER A 158 -0.23 24.99 9.97
N HIS A 159 -1.14 24.75 9.00
CA HIS A 159 -2.34 23.90 9.17
C HIS A 159 -2.35 22.66 8.26
N LEU A 160 -1.18 22.17 7.84
CA LEU A 160 -1.10 20.93 7.05
C LEU A 160 -1.58 19.71 7.87
N PRO A 161 -2.36 18.79 7.28
CA PRO A 161 -2.71 17.54 7.93
C PRO A 161 -1.45 16.79 8.36
N ALA A 162 -1.42 16.31 9.61
CA ALA A 162 -0.28 15.60 10.16
C ALA A 162 0.18 14.45 9.24
N GLY A 163 -0.77 13.69 8.67
CA GLY A 163 -0.46 12.62 7.72
C GLY A 163 0.25 13.08 6.44
N LEU A 164 -0.06 14.28 5.91
CA LEU A 164 0.61 14.82 4.72
C LEU A 164 2.04 15.25 5.06
N SER A 165 2.22 15.96 6.18
CA SER A 165 3.53 16.42 6.67
C SER A 165 4.48 15.25 6.90
N THR A 166 4.00 14.17 7.53
CA THR A 166 4.81 12.97 7.78
C THR A 166 5.18 12.25 6.49
N THR A 167 4.28 12.15 5.51
CA THR A 167 4.65 11.55 4.22
C THR A 167 5.73 12.35 3.50
N LEU A 168 5.63 13.70 3.50
CA LEU A 168 6.65 14.57 2.90
C LEU A 168 7.99 14.46 3.63
N LEU A 169 7.97 14.41 4.96
CA LEU A 169 9.18 14.23 5.77
C LEU A 169 9.82 12.86 5.53
N ALA A 170 9.01 11.80 5.42
CA ALA A 170 9.49 10.47 5.10
C ALA A 170 10.14 10.40 3.70
N PHE A 171 9.52 11.02 2.69
CA PHE A 171 10.11 11.14 1.35
C PHE A 171 11.39 11.98 1.34
N SER A 172 11.49 13.02 2.18
CA SER A 172 12.69 13.85 2.28
C SER A 172 13.86 13.17 2.99
N CYS A 173 13.60 12.10 3.76
CA CYS A 173 14.63 11.38 4.52
C CYS A 173 15.20 10.17 3.75
N ILE A 174 14.61 9.84 2.59
CA ILE A 174 15.07 8.83 1.63
C ILE A 174 15.92 9.51 0.56
#